data_AF-V4Y1R9-F1
#
_entry.id   AF-V4Y1R9-F1
#
_cell.length_a   1.000
_cell.length_b   1.000
_cell.length_c   1.000
_cell.angle_alpha   90.00
_cell.angle_beta   90.00
_cell.angle_gamma   90.00
#
_symmetry.space_group_name_H-M   'P 1'
#
loop_
_entity.id
_entity.type
_entity.pdbx_description
1 polymer ?
#
loop_
_entity_poly.entity_id
_entity_poly.type
_entity_poly.pdbx_seq_one_letter_code
_entity_poly.pdbx_strand_id
1 'polypeptide(L)'
;MKRRALLAGVGLSTVGVGAAFGSGAFTTVSADRSVELEVKSDADARIGFEPGSGASQIIETTDGNGDAASVIKLTQSDLNEQAKTSFLNALTITNNGTGNSAPNVDLYIEDNDLLGGTWDSANSGEGTDDILDFQTNSDSASIVGSSNSISLNSGVTETTPETALISMSSSISKPAETKPRSRESRR
;
A
#
# COMPACT_ATOMS: atom_id res chain seq x y z
N MET A 1 63.32 -50.69 23.56
CA MET A 1 63.62 -50.29 22.17
C MET A 1 62.29 -50.07 21.43
N LYS A 2 62.10 -48.89 20.82
CA LYS A 2 61.46 -48.62 19.51
C LYS A 2 60.46 -49.70 19.01
N ARG A 3 59.18 -49.48 18.71
CA ARG A 3 58.50 -48.35 18.04
C ARG A 3 56.98 -48.66 18.03
N ARG A 4 56.16 -47.60 17.88
CA ARG A 4 54.70 -47.56 17.57
C ARG A 4 53.80 -47.29 18.75
N ALA A 5 53.90 -46.08 19.29
CA ALA A 5 52.77 -45.40 19.88
C ALA A 5 52.82 -43.93 19.47
N LEU A 6 51.65 -43.44 19.06
CA LEU A 6 51.18 -42.07 19.29
C LEU A 6 51.74 -40.95 18.38
N LEU A 7 50.81 -40.13 17.88
CA LEU A 7 50.99 -38.79 17.29
C LEU A 7 51.46 -38.68 15.82
N ALA A 8 50.49 -38.78 14.90
CA ALA A 8 50.53 -38.00 13.65
C ALA A 8 49.08 -37.77 13.20
N GLY A 9 48.53 -36.57 13.46
CA GLY A 9 47.23 -36.20 12.92
C GLY A 9 46.48 -35.07 13.62
N VAL A 10 46.95 -34.57 14.77
CA VAL A 10 46.47 -33.29 15.33
C VAL A 10 47.36 -32.18 14.76
N GLY A 11 47.06 -31.81 13.52
CA GLY A 11 47.64 -30.63 12.87
C GLY A 11 46.96 -29.38 13.41
N LEU A 12 47.66 -28.66 14.28
CA LEU A 12 47.39 -27.29 14.66
C LEU A 12 47.48 -26.38 13.42
N SER A 13 46.34 -26.00 12.86
CA SER A 13 46.21 -24.73 12.14
C SER A 13 45.20 -23.85 12.86
N THR A 14 45.76 -23.10 13.80
CA THR A 14 45.50 -21.67 14.02
C THR A 14 44.06 -21.19 14.00
N VAL A 15 43.57 -20.86 15.20
CA VAL A 15 42.78 -19.66 15.53
C VAL A 15 42.54 -18.75 14.31
N GLY A 16 41.37 -18.91 13.70
CA GLY A 16 40.82 -18.00 12.69
C GLY A 16 39.45 -17.56 13.17
N VAL A 17 39.46 -16.48 13.96
CA VAL A 17 38.44 -15.43 14.08
C VAL A 17 36.99 -15.85 13.81
N GLY A 18 36.17 -15.77 14.87
CA GLY A 18 34.72 -15.95 14.79
C GLY A 18 34.02 -14.99 13.83
N ALA A 19 32.72 -15.23 13.65
CA ALA A 19 31.76 -14.49 12.79
C ALA A 19 31.41 -15.12 11.42
N ALA A 20 31.45 -16.44 11.27
CA ALA A 20 30.82 -17.12 10.12
C ALA A 20 29.36 -17.54 10.37
N PHE A 21 28.79 -17.24 11.55
CA PHE A 21 27.35 -17.08 11.68
C PHE A 21 27.05 -15.62 11.35
N GLY A 22 27.04 -15.32 10.05
CA GLY A 22 26.42 -14.11 9.56
C GLY A 22 24.96 -14.15 10.01
N SER A 23 24.65 -13.45 11.09
CA SER A 23 23.36 -12.84 11.31
C SER A 23 23.08 -11.98 10.08
N GLY A 24 22.56 -12.61 9.02
CA GLY A 24 21.94 -11.92 7.91
C GLY A 24 20.85 -11.07 8.55
N ALA A 25 21.20 -9.80 8.73
CA ALA A 25 20.47 -8.85 9.52
C ALA A 25 18.99 -8.92 9.14
N PHE A 26 18.11 -8.99 10.14
CA PHE A 26 16.78 -8.43 10.01
C PHE A 26 16.98 -6.92 9.85
N THR A 27 17.42 -6.47 8.68
CA THR A 27 17.24 -5.07 8.29
C THR A 27 15.74 -4.92 8.09
N THR A 28 15.07 -4.44 9.14
CA THR A 28 13.72 -3.91 9.04
C THR A 28 13.84 -2.64 8.21
N VAL A 29 13.52 -2.75 6.93
CA VAL A 29 13.33 -1.57 6.09
C VAL A 29 11.84 -1.28 6.08
N SER A 30 11.50 -0.05 6.42
CA SER A 30 10.15 0.47 6.51
C SER A 30 9.88 1.43 5.36
N ALA A 31 8.64 1.44 4.89
CA ALA A 31 8.15 2.48 3.99
C ALA A 31 6.99 3.25 4.64
N ASP A 32 6.96 4.56 4.40
CA ASP A 32 5.90 5.46 4.81
C ASP A 32 5.02 5.80 3.61
N ARG A 33 3.69 5.70 3.77
CA ARG A 33 2.71 6.12 2.75
C ARG A 33 1.66 7.03 3.36
N SER A 34 1.38 8.12 2.67
CA SER A 34 0.37 9.10 3.08
C SER A 34 -0.48 9.50 1.88
N VAL A 35 -1.80 9.51 2.07
CA VAL A 35 -2.77 10.07 1.14
C VAL A 35 -3.59 11.11 1.89
N GLU A 36 -3.81 12.25 1.26
CA GLU A 36 -4.62 13.32 1.80
C GLU A 36 -5.82 13.56 0.88
N LEU A 37 -7.03 13.41 1.41
CA LEU A 37 -8.27 13.69 0.71
C LEU A 37 -8.91 14.94 1.30
N GLU A 38 -8.94 16.01 0.50
CA GLU A 38 -9.65 17.24 0.83
C GLU A 38 -11.13 17.12 0.46
N VAL A 39 -12.01 17.26 1.45
CA VAL A 39 -13.47 17.17 1.32
C VAL A 39 -14.09 18.48 1.78
N LYS A 40 -14.78 19.19 0.89
CA LYS A 40 -15.51 20.39 1.31
C LYS A 40 -16.67 20.02 2.23
N SER A 41 -16.77 20.68 3.38
CA SER A 41 -17.88 20.50 4.31
C SER A 41 -19.15 21.10 3.70
N ASP A 42 -20.05 20.23 3.25
CA ASP A 42 -21.38 20.59 2.74
C ASP A 42 -22.37 19.53 3.23
N ALA A 43 -23.27 19.94 4.13
CA ALA A 43 -24.25 19.04 4.73
C ALA A 43 -25.28 18.51 3.71
N ASP A 44 -25.46 19.22 2.59
CA ASP A 44 -26.31 18.83 1.48
C ASP A 44 -25.49 18.25 0.31
N ALA A 45 -24.22 17.88 0.56
CA ALA A 45 -23.35 17.30 -0.44
C ALA A 45 -23.95 16.03 -1.02
N ARG A 46 -24.05 16.02 -2.36
CA ARG A 46 -24.55 14.86 -3.10
C ARG A 46 -23.63 13.64 -2.97
N ILE A 47 -22.33 13.85 -2.82
CA ILE A 47 -21.37 12.77 -2.52
C ILE A 47 -20.75 13.05 -1.15
N GLY A 48 -20.96 12.13 -0.21
CA GLY A 48 -20.34 12.15 1.11
C GLY A 48 -19.10 11.26 1.14
N PHE A 49 -18.05 11.73 1.81
CA PHE A 49 -16.83 10.98 2.09
C PHE A 49 -16.65 10.88 3.60
N GLU A 50 -16.59 9.66 4.12
CA GLU A 50 -16.48 9.40 5.55
C GLU A 50 -15.40 8.35 5.83
N PRO A 51 -14.68 8.44 6.95
CA PRO A 51 -13.81 7.36 7.42
C PRO A 51 -14.55 6.03 7.45
N GLY A 52 -13.91 4.99 6.92
CA GLY A 52 -14.41 3.63 7.05
C GLY A 52 -14.10 3.04 8.43
N SER A 53 -14.85 2.00 8.81
CA SER A 53 -14.74 1.40 10.15
C SER A 53 -13.58 0.41 10.32
N GLY A 54 -12.89 0.03 9.24
CA GLY A 54 -11.92 -1.08 9.27
C GLY A 54 -10.45 -0.65 9.29
N ALA A 55 -10.17 0.64 9.10
CA ALA A 55 -8.80 1.16 9.01
C ALA A 55 -8.55 2.34 9.97
N SER A 56 -9.24 2.38 11.11
CA SER A 56 -9.16 3.48 12.08
C SER A 56 -7.75 3.77 12.60
N GLN A 57 -6.83 2.80 12.54
CA GLN A 57 -5.43 2.98 12.96
C GLN A 57 -4.59 3.81 11.97
N ILE A 58 -5.06 4.04 10.75
CA ILE A 58 -4.34 4.79 9.72
C ILE A 58 -5.09 6.05 9.27
N ILE A 59 -6.31 6.26 9.74
CA ILE A 59 -7.15 7.38 9.33
C ILE A 59 -7.09 8.48 10.38
N GLU A 60 -6.72 9.67 9.95
CA GLU A 60 -6.84 10.90 10.72
C GLU A 60 -7.84 11.82 10.01
N THR A 61 -8.82 12.34 10.75
CA THR A 61 -9.75 13.35 10.24
C THR A 61 -9.46 14.69 10.89
N THR A 62 -9.32 15.72 10.07
CA THR A 62 -9.27 17.11 10.53
C THR A 62 -10.50 17.84 10.00
N ASP A 63 -11.34 18.33 10.90
CA ASP A 63 -12.51 19.11 10.51
C ASP A 63 -12.07 20.48 9.97
N GLY A 64 -12.65 20.88 8.84
CA GLY A 64 -12.50 22.23 8.32
C GLY A 64 -13.23 23.24 9.20
N ASN A 65 -12.55 24.33 9.60
CA ASN A 65 -13.21 25.44 10.28
C ASN A 65 -13.85 26.40 9.26
N GLY A 66 -15.17 26.58 9.32
CA GLY A 66 -15.90 27.51 8.44
C GLY A 66 -16.01 26.97 7.01
N ASP A 67 -15.51 27.71 6.02
CA ASP A 67 -15.51 27.31 4.60
C ASP A 67 -14.37 26.35 4.22
N ALA A 68 -13.49 26.01 5.18
CA ALA A 68 -12.38 25.10 4.94
C ALA A 68 -12.86 23.66 4.70
N ALA A 69 -12.17 22.94 3.83
CA ALA A 69 -12.40 21.52 3.62
C ALA A 69 -11.98 20.72 4.86
N SER A 70 -12.79 19.72 5.23
CA SER A 70 -12.35 18.64 6.10
C SER A 70 -11.36 17.75 5.34
N VAL A 71 -10.37 17.22 6.05
CA VAL A 71 -9.34 16.39 5.48
C VAL A 71 -9.43 14.99 6.05
N ILE A 72 -9.49 13.98 5.18
CA ILE A 72 -9.31 12.57 5.54
C ILE A 72 -7.90 12.19 5.11
N LYS A 73 -7.03 11.94 6.08
CA LYS A 73 -5.64 11.56 5.85
C LYS A 73 -5.47 10.08 6.15
N LEU A 74 -4.94 9.33 5.20
CA LEU A 74 -4.56 7.92 5.37
C LEU A 74 -3.04 7.86 5.49
N THR A 75 -2.52 7.62 6.69
CA THR A 75 -1.07 7.55 6.94
C THR A 75 -0.71 6.21 7.56
N GLN A 76 0.28 5.54 6.99
CA GLN A 76 0.90 4.40 7.62
C GLN A 76 2.41 4.48 7.47
N SER A 77 3.11 4.34 8.61
CA SER A 77 4.54 4.11 8.67
C SER A 77 4.85 2.64 8.83
N ASP A 78 6.11 2.27 8.61
CA ASP A 78 6.61 0.93 8.95
C ASP A 78 5.90 -0.21 8.22
N LEU A 79 5.47 0.06 6.99
CA LEU A 79 5.05 -1.01 6.09
C LEU A 79 6.24 -1.90 5.76
N ASN A 80 6.04 -3.22 5.85
CA ASN A 80 7.06 -4.21 5.51
C ASN A 80 7.41 -4.14 4.02
N GLU A 81 8.70 -4.09 3.68
CA GLU A 81 9.16 -4.35 2.32
C GLU A 81 8.79 -5.77 1.87
N GLN A 82 8.54 -5.94 0.56
CA GLN A 82 8.14 -7.21 -0.06
C GLN A 82 6.82 -7.78 0.50
N ALA A 83 5.98 -6.93 1.06
CA ALA A 83 4.67 -7.31 1.57
C ALA A 83 3.55 -6.55 0.87
N LYS A 84 2.41 -7.23 0.75
CA LYS A 84 1.13 -6.58 0.46
C LYS A 84 0.44 -6.29 1.78
N THR A 85 0.19 -5.03 2.07
CA THR A 85 -0.57 -4.60 3.25
C THR A 85 -1.91 -4.05 2.80
N SER A 86 -3.00 -4.53 3.40
CA SER A 86 -4.35 -4.11 3.05
C SER A 86 -5.10 -3.62 4.27
N PHE A 87 -5.76 -2.48 4.11
CA PHE A 87 -6.62 -1.85 5.09
C PHE A 87 -8.05 -1.91 4.58
N LEU A 88 -8.81 -2.82 5.17
CA LEU A 88 -10.19 -3.08 4.74
C LEU A 88 -11.13 -2.00 5.24
N ASN A 89 -12.17 -1.67 4.46
CA ASN A 89 -13.16 -0.66 4.84
C ASN A 89 -12.49 0.64 5.34
N ALA A 90 -11.55 1.18 4.55
CA ALA A 90 -10.81 2.39 4.89
C ALA A 90 -11.59 3.67 4.61
N LEU A 91 -12.42 3.68 3.56
CA LEU A 91 -13.22 4.84 3.21
C LEU A 91 -14.65 4.40 2.87
N THR A 92 -15.61 5.20 3.31
CA THR A 92 -17.02 5.06 2.99
C THR A 92 -17.41 6.22 2.08
N ILE A 93 -17.93 5.92 0.90
CA ILE A 93 -18.36 6.92 -0.07
C ILE A 93 -19.83 6.71 -0.36
N THR A 94 -20.64 7.75 -0.20
CA THR A 94 -22.10 7.66 -0.29
C THR A 94 -22.63 8.65 -1.32
N ASN A 95 -23.47 8.18 -2.23
CA ASN A 95 -24.28 9.04 -3.09
C ASN A 95 -25.60 9.35 -2.37
N ASN A 96 -25.69 10.56 -1.82
CA ASN A 96 -26.86 11.09 -1.11
C ASN A 96 -27.95 11.61 -2.06
N GLY A 97 -27.76 11.54 -3.38
CA GLY A 97 -28.76 12.00 -4.35
C GLY A 97 -30.02 11.13 -4.31
N THR A 98 -31.18 11.74 -4.07
CA THR A 98 -32.48 11.06 -4.06
C THR A 98 -33.41 11.57 -5.16
N GLY A 99 -34.34 10.69 -5.58
CA GLY A 99 -35.42 11.01 -6.52
C GLY A 99 -35.09 10.78 -7.99
N ASN A 100 -36.12 10.72 -8.83
CA ASN A 100 -36.04 10.28 -10.23
C ASN A 100 -35.17 11.14 -11.15
N SER A 101 -34.81 12.35 -10.71
CA SER A 101 -33.97 13.28 -11.46
C SER A 101 -32.52 13.31 -10.99
N ALA A 102 -32.20 12.63 -9.88
CA ALA A 102 -30.82 12.56 -9.40
C ALA A 102 -30.01 11.64 -10.33
N PRO A 103 -28.90 12.12 -10.93
CA PRO A 103 -28.10 11.28 -11.80
C PRO A 103 -27.40 10.17 -11.01
N ASN A 104 -26.78 9.23 -11.71
CA ASN A 104 -25.76 8.36 -11.11
C ASN A 104 -24.41 9.12 -11.07
N VAL A 105 -23.45 8.61 -10.31
CA VAL A 105 -22.09 9.15 -10.28
C VAL A 105 -21.10 8.02 -10.49
N ASP A 106 -20.20 8.19 -11.45
CA ASP A 106 -19.08 7.29 -11.63
C ASP A 106 -17.90 7.79 -10.79
N LEU A 107 -17.41 6.93 -9.90
CA LEU A 107 -16.31 7.20 -8.99
C LEU A 107 -15.06 6.44 -9.45
N TYR A 108 -13.95 7.14 -9.57
CA TYR A 108 -12.62 6.57 -9.76
C TYR A 108 -11.58 7.47 -9.09
N ILE A 109 -10.39 6.93 -8.88
CA ILE A 109 -9.22 7.70 -8.46
C ILE A 109 -8.40 8.00 -9.69
N GLU A 110 -8.04 9.27 -9.89
CA GLU A 110 -7.20 9.64 -11.02
C GLU A 110 -5.82 8.97 -10.88
N ASP A 111 -5.43 8.27 -11.95
CA ASP A 111 -4.12 7.65 -12.04
C ASP A 111 -3.07 8.76 -12.25
N ASN A 112 -2.32 9.06 -11.19
CA ASN A 112 -1.23 10.02 -11.22
C ASN A 112 0.06 9.34 -10.73
N ASP A 113 1.22 9.87 -11.15
CA ASP A 113 2.54 9.36 -10.75
C ASP A 113 2.75 9.29 -9.21
N LEU A 114 1.89 9.95 -8.43
CA LEU A 114 1.91 9.99 -6.97
C LEU A 114 1.38 8.72 -6.28
N LEU A 115 0.62 7.86 -6.98
CA LEU A 115 0.16 6.56 -6.45
C LEU A 115 1.20 5.43 -6.62
N GLY A 116 2.33 5.74 -7.26
CA GLY A 116 3.46 4.83 -7.41
C GLY A 116 3.25 3.84 -8.55
N GLY A 117 3.79 4.17 -9.73
CA GLY A 117 3.97 3.24 -10.84
C GLY A 117 2.70 2.83 -11.59
N THR A 118 2.87 2.55 -12.88
CA THR A 118 1.79 2.01 -13.72
C THR A 118 1.36 0.64 -13.18
N TRP A 119 0.10 0.49 -12.79
CA TRP A 119 -0.51 -0.81 -12.51
C TRP A 119 -0.55 -1.63 -13.82
N ASP A 120 0.54 -2.33 -14.16
CA ASP A 120 0.52 -3.33 -15.23
C ASP A 120 -0.11 -4.62 -14.70
N SER A 121 -1.43 -4.67 -14.76
CA SER A 121 -2.19 -5.87 -14.41
C SER A 121 -1.90 -7.07 -15.33
N ALA A 122 -1.12 -6.90 -16.41
CA ALA A 122 -0.89 -7.92 -17.44
C ALA A 122 0.42 -8.72 -17.30
N ASN A 123 1.36 -8.31 -16.43
CA ASN A 123 2.60 -9.06 -16.21
C ASN A 123 2.87 -9.25 -14.72
N SER A 124 2.47 -10.42 -14.21
CA SER A 124 2.88 -10.97 -12.92
C SER A 124 4.38 -11.36 -12.86
N GLY A 125 5.23 -10.63 -13.58
CA GLY A 125 6.60 -11.03 -13.93
C GLY A 125 7.68 -10.22 -13.22
N GLU A 126 7.83 -8.94 -13.53
CA GLU A 126 9.09 -8.23 -13.24
C GLU A 126 8.88 -6.70 -13.10
N GLY A 127 7.76 -6.25 -12.55
CA GLY A 127 7.46 -4.83 -12.44
C GLY A 127 6.47 -4.52 -11.33
N THR A 128 6.78 -4.86 -10.09
CA THR A 128 6.06 -4.26 -8.96
C THR A 128 6.78 -2.97 -8.63
N ASP A 129 6.40 -1.90 -9.30
CA ASP A 129 6.57 -0.59 -8.69
C ASP A 129 5.81 -0.57 -7.37
N ASP A 130 6.20 0.38 -6.56
CA ASP A 130 5.77 0.61 -5.20
C ASP A 130 4.31 1.12 -5.20
N ILE A 131 3.32 0.28 -5.54
CA ILE A 131 1.95 0.72 -5.87
C ILE A 131 1.06 0.86 -4.63
N LEU A 132 0.39 2.01 -4.55
CA LEU A 132 -0.78 2.25 -3.71
C LEU A 132 -2.05 2.11 -4.55
N ASP A 133 -2.95 1.23 -4.13
CA ASP A 133 -4.18 0.91 -4.84
C ASP A 133 -5.39 1.08 -3.91
N PHE A 134 -6.52 1.44 -4.53
CA PHE A 134 -7.82 1.58 -3.87
C PHE A 134 -8.80 0.64 -4.53
N GLN A 135 -9.42 -0.22 -3.73
CA GLN A 135 -10.23 -1.33 -4.21
C GLN A 135 -11.62 -1.30 -3.61
N THR A 136 -12.62 -1.79 -4.35
CA THR A 136 -13.93 -2.07 -3.78
C THR A 136 -13.87 -3.26 -2.83
N ASN A 137 -14.66 -3.24 -1.76
CA ASN A 137 -14.59 -4.30 -0.75
C ASN A 137 -15.33 -5.57 -1.15
N SER A 138 -16.31 -5.45 -2.05
CA SER A 138 -17.08 -6.60 -2.54
C SER A 138 -16.21 -7.54 -3.37
N ASP A 139 -15.41 -6.97 -4.29
CA ASP A 139 -14.74 -7.74 -5.34
C ASP A 139 -13.22 -7.54 -5.37
N SER A 140 -12.66 -6.69 -4.49
CA SER A 140 -11.24 -6.30 -4.52
C SER A 140 -10.80 -5.73 -5.87
N ALA A 141 -11.74 -5.12 -6.61
CA ALA A 141 -11.48 -4.52 -7.90
C ALA A 141 -10.91 -3.11 -7.70
N SER A 142 -9.77 -2.82 -8.33
CA SER A 142 -9.18 -1.48 -8.31
C SER A 142 -10.15 -0.46 -8.90
N ILE A 143 -10.17 0.75 -8.34
CA ILE A 143 -10.88 1.92 -8.86
C ILE A 143 -9.92 3.01 -9.35
N VAL A 144 -8.63 2.70 -9.47
CA VAL A 144 -7.61 3.62 -9.98
C VAL A 144 -7.69 3.66 -11.51
N GLY A 145 -7.78 4.86 -12.06
CA GLY A 145 -7.99 5.12 -13.48
C GLY A 145 -9.47 5.14 -13.87
N SER A 146 -9.83 6.04 -14.78
CA SER A 146 -11.23 6.26 -15.20
C SER A 146 -11.90 5.05 -15.87
N SER A 147 -11.12 4.11 -16.42
CA SER A 147 -11.64 2.86 -16.99
C SER A 147 -12.14 1.87 -15.94
N ASN A 148 -11.72 2.06 -14.68
CA ASN A 148 -12.06 1.22 -13.54
C ASN A 148 -13.12 1.88 -12.64
N SER A 149 -13.83 2.88 -13.16
CA SER A 149 -14.84 3.58 -12.38
C SER A 149 -15.96 2.66 -11.93
N ILE A 150 -16.50 2.96 -10.75
CA ILE A 150 -17.69 2.30 -10.22
C ILE A 150 -18.86 3.27 -10.22
N SER A 151 -20.04 2.82 -10.63
CA SER A 151 -21.24 3.65 -10.60
C SER A 151 -21.92 3.57 -9.23
N LEU A 152 -22.08 4.72 -8.59
CA LEU A 152 -22.92 4.92 -7.42
C LEU A 152 -24.27 5.46 -7.90
N ASN A 153 -25.32 4.64 -7.82
CA ASN A 153 -26.64 5.07 -8.24
C ASN A 153 -27.25 6.04 -7.26
N SER A 154 -28.12 6.91 -7.77
CA SER A 154 -29.01 7.68 -6.91
C SER A 154 -30.08 6.78 -6.31
N GLY A 155 -30.55 7.12 -5.12
CA GLY A 155 -31.70 6.46 -4.52
C GLY A 155 -32.95 6.69 -5.37
N VAL A 156 -33.36 5.68 -6.15
CA VAL A 156 -34.58 5.71 -6.98
C VAL A 156 -35.85 5.84 -6.11
N THR A 157 -35.73 5.50 -4.83
CA THR A 157 -36.76 5.69 -3.79
C THR A 157 -36.03 6.24 -2.56
N GLU A 158 -36.58 7.28 -1.95
CA GLU A 158 -36.05 8.10 -0.83
C GLU A 158 -35.45 7.40 0.41
N THR A 159 -35.24 6.07 0.44
CA THR A 159 -35.02 5.36 1.71
C THR A 159 -33.63 4.76 1.92
N THR A 160 -32.77 4.63 0.92
CA THR A 160 -31.39 4.18 1.13
C THR A 160 -30.44 4.79 0.10
N PRO A 161 -29.51 5.67 0.50
CA PRO A 161 -28.43 6.10 -0.39
C PRO A 161 -27.54 4.90 -0.75
N GLU A 162 -26.92 4.93 -1.92
CA GLU A 162 -25.95 3.91 -2.30
C GLU A 162 -24.58 4.24 -1.72
N THR A 163 -23.95 3.25 -1.11
CA THR A 163 -22.66 3.37 -0.44
C THR A 163 -21.66 2.38 -1.00
N ALA A 164 -20.49 2.88 -1.38
CA ALA A 164 -19.31 2.06 -1.64
C ALA A 164 -18.38 2.06 -0.43
N LEU A 165 -17.89 0.88 -0.08
CA LEU A 165 -16.81 0.70 0.87
C LEU A 165 -15.52 0.44 0.09
N ILE A 166 -14.51 1.25 0.37
CA ILE A 166 -13.21 1.21 -0.31
C ILE A 166 -12.15 0.71 0.66
N SER A 167 -11.32 -0.21 0.20
CA SER A 167 -10.10 -0.68 0.86
C SER A 167 -8.90 -0.01 0.24
N MET A 168 -7.86 0.16 1.04
CA MET A 168 -6.56 0.60 0.57
C MET A 168 -5.58 -0.57 0.60
N SER A 169 -4.81 -0.75 -0.46
CA SER A 169 -3.78 -1.77 -0.56
C SER A 169 -2.46 -1.14 -0.97
N SER A 170 -1.37 -1.51 -0.30
CA SER A 170 -0.02 -1.09 -0.64
C SER A 170 0.84 -2.32 -0.92
N SER A 171 1.65 -2.25 -1.99
CA SER A 171 2.72 -3.21 -2.27
C SER A 171 4.05 -2.49 -2.37
N ILE A 172 5.03 -2.96 -1.60
CA ILE A 172 6.39 -2.40 -1.62
C ILE A 172 7.34 -3.45 -2.17
N SER A 173 8.12 -3.07 -3.18
CA SER A 173 9.09 -3.94 -3.84
C SER A 173 10.51 -3.67 -3.34
N LYS A 174 11.36 -4.70 -3.36
CA LYS A 174 12.78 -4.51 -3.01
C LYS A 174 13.45 -3.70 -4.14
N PRO A 175 14.21 -2.63 -3.84
CA PRO A 175 14.99 -1.94 -4.85
C PRO A 175 16.00 -2.91 -5.48
N ALA A 176 16.12 -2.87 -6.81
CA ALA A 176 17.01 -3.76 -7.55
C ALA A 176 18.45 -3.64 -7.01
N GLU A 177 18.97 -4.76 -6.50
CA GLU A 177 20.33 -4.83 -5.97
C GLU A 177 21.31 -4.62 -7.14
N THR A 178 21.88 -3.42 -7.24
CA THR A 178 22.89 -3.11 -8.25
C THR A 178 24.14 -3.91 -7.94
N LYS A 179 24.26 -5.08 -8.59
CA LYS A 179 25.42 -5.95 -8.48
C LYS A 179 26.68 -5.09 -8.71
N PRO A 180 27.63 -5.03 -7.75
CA PRO A 180 28.83 -4.24 -7.94
C PRO A 180 29.55 -4.77 -9.18
N ARG A 181 29.74 -3.89 -10.17
CA ARG A 181 30.59 -4.22 -11.33
C ARG A 181 31.98 -4.50 -10.79
N SER A 182 32.33 -5.78 -10.75
CA SER A 182 33.70 -6.24 -10.58
C SER A 182 34.59 -5.41 -11.49
N ARG A 183 35.35 -4.47 -10.92
CA ARG A 183 36.43 -3.81 -11.61
C ARG A 183 37.50 -4.87 -11.79
N GLU A 184 37.44 -5.54 -12.93
CA GLU A 184 38.47 -6.45 -13.40
C GLU A 184 39.76 -5.63 -13.56
N SER A 185 40.63 -5.79 -12.55
CA SER A 185 41.97 -5.23 -12.54
C SER A 185 42.76 -5.92 -13.64
N ARG A 186 42.85 -5.26 -14.81
CA ARG A 186 43.89 -5.58 -15.79
C ARG A 186 45.22 -5.13 -15.19
N ARG A 187 46.03 -6.11 -14.77
CA ARG A 187 47.49 -6.01 -14.70
C ARG A 187 48.07 -6.80 -15.86
#